data_AF-A0A3R5ZDP2-F1
#
_entry.id   AF-A0A3R5ZDP2-F1
#
_cell.length_a   1.000
_cell.length_b   1.000
_cell.length_c   1.000
_cell.angle_alpha   90.00
_cell.angle_beta   90.00
_cell.angle_gamma   90.00
#
_symmetry.space_group_name_H-M   'P 1'
#
loop_
_entity.id
_entity.type
_entity.pdbx_description
1 polymer ?
#
loop_
_entity_poly.entity_id
_entity_poly.type
_entity_poly.pdbx_seq_one_letter_code
_entity_poly.pdbx_strand_id
1 'polypeptide(L)' 'MTLKESLKQLSETALKQIQEKQYDTELRAAGVEVIYKYGVAFCGKRVEVAVG' A
#
# COMPACT_ATOMS: atom_id res chain seq x y z
N MET A 1 20.32 -1.51 -9.46
CA MET A 1 18.91 -1.34 -9.08
C MET A 1 18.15 -0.81 -10.28
N THR A 2 17.23 -1.62 -10.82
CA THR A 2 16.42 -1.26 -11.98
C THR A 2 15.15 -0.53 -11.52
N LEU A 3 14.66 0.47 -12.24
CA LEU A 3 13.50 1.29 -11.86
C LEU A 3 12.24 0.47 -11.48
N LYS A 4 12.06 -0.70 -12.10
CA LYS A 4 10.98 -1.65 -11.78
C LYS A 4 11.10 -2.20 -10.36
N GLU A 5 12.30 -2.54 -9.90
CA GLU A 5 12.50 -3.06 -8.55
C GLU A 5 12.28 -1.98 -7.50
N SER A 6 12.69 -0.75 -7.79
CA SER A 6 12.41 0.40 -6.92
C SER A 6 10.91 0.66 -6.79
N LEU A 7 10.14 0.59 -7.88
CA LEU A 7 8.68 0.74 -7.82
C LEU A 7 8.02 -0.37 -7.00
N LYS A 8 8.46 -1.62 -7.18
CA LYS A 8 7.96 -2.75 -6.41
C LYS A 8 8.24 -2.57 -4.91
N GLN A 9 9.48 -2.24 -4.54
CA GLN A 9 9.85 -1.94 -3.15
C GLN A 9 9.05 -0.76 -2.58
N LEU A 10 8.81 0.29 -3.38
CA LEU A 10 7.99 1.43 -2.95
C LEU A 10 6.54 1.03 -2.71
N SER A 11 5.96 0.17 -3.56
CA SER A 11 4.59 -0.33 -3.39
C SER A 11 4.46 -1.20 -2.13
N GLU A 12 5.44 -2.07 -1.86
CA GLU A 12 5.51 -2.86 -0.64
C GLU A 12 5.71 -1.97 0.60
N THR A 13 6.56 -0.93 0.51
CA THR A 13 6.76 0.04 1.59
C THR A 13 5.47 0.81 1.88
N ALA A 14 4.71 1.19 0.85
CA ALA A 14 3.42 1.84 1.02
C ALA A 14 2.42 0.92 1.72
N LEU A 15 2.35 -0.37 1.34
CA LEU A 15 1.52 -1.35 2.03
C LEU A 15 1.92 -1.51 3.51
N LYS A 16 3.23 -1.53 3.78
CA LYS A 16 3.77 -1.62 5.14
C LYS A 16 3.42 -0.40 5.98
N GLN A 17 3.50 0.80 5.40
CA GLN A 17 3.06 2.04 6.06
C GLN A 17 1.58 1.98 6.42
N ILE A 18 0.73 1.40 5.55
CA ILE A 18 -0.71 1.25 5.85
C ILE A 18 -0.92 0.35 7.08
N GLN A 19 -0.13 -0.71 7.22
CA GLN A 19 -0.15 -1.57 8.41
C GLN A 19 0.41 -0.87 9.66
N GLU A 20 1.57 -0.23 9.58
CA GLU A 20 2.22 0.40 10.74
C GLU A 20 1.43 1.60 11.29
N LYS A 21 0.86 2.40 10.39
CA LYS A 21 0.00 3.53 10.75
C LYS A 21 -1.36 3.11 11.29
N GLN A 22 -1.71 1.82 11.15
CA GLN A 22 -2.98 1.26 11.61
C GLN A 22 -4.19 2.09 11.15
N TYR A 23 -4.19 2.54 9.89
CA TYR A 23 -5.32 3.31 9.35
C TYR A 23 -6.64 2.54 9.42
N ASP A 24 -6.58 1.21 9.49
CA ASP A 24 -7.75 0.37 9.70
C ASP A 24 -8.32 0.45 11.12
N THR A 25 -7.59 0.95 12.12
CA THR A 25 -8.06 1.03 13.51
C THR A 25 -9.24 1.98 13.65
N GLU A 26 -9.17 3.18 13.07
CA GLU A 26 -10.30 4.13 13.09
C GLU A 26 -11.48 3.61 12.27
N LEU A 27 -11.21 2.97 11.14
CA LEU A 27 -12.23 2.37 10.29
C LEU A 27 -12.94 1.19 10.99
N ARG A 28 -12.21 0.32 11.67
CA ARG A 28 -12.76 -0.76 12.50
C ARG A 28 -13.56 -0.20 13.68
N ALA A 29 -13.06 0.86 14.33
CA ALA A 29 -13.79 1.54 15.41
C ALA A 29 -15.10 2.18 14.91
N ALA A 30 -15.14 2.62 13.65
CA ALA A 30 -16.35 3.10 12.98
C ALA A 30 -17.28 1.96 12.49
N GLY A 31 -16.94 0.68 12.72
CA GLY A 31 -17.74 -0.48 12.32
C GLY A 31 -17.50 -0.95 10.89
N VAL A 32 -16.44 -0.50 10.22
CA VAL A 32 -16.06 -1.00 8.90
C VAL A 32 -15.36 -2.36 9.04
N GLU A 33 -16.06 -3.43 8.67
CA GLU A 33 -15.54 -4.80 8.78
C GLU A 33 -14.59 -5.18 7.64
N VAL A 34 -14.85 -4.67 6.42
CA VAL A 34 -14.11 -5.04 5.22
C VAL A 34 -13.20 -3.89 4.80
N ILE A 35 -11.90 -4.04 5.05
CA ILE A 35 -10.88 -3.03 4.74
C ILE A 35 -9.83 -3.69 3.85
N TYR A 36 -9.80 -3.29 2.59
CA TYR A 36 -8.79 -3.74 1.64
C TYR A 36 -7.60 -2.78 1.65
N LYS A 37 -6.40 -3.32 1.84
CA LYS A 37 -5.16 -2.54 1.89
C LYS A 37 -4.41 -2.71 0.58
N TYR A 38 -4.10 -1.59 -0.07
CA TYR A 38 -3.40 -1.58 -1.35
C TYR A 38 -2.24 -0.59 -1.30
N GLY A 39 -1.04 -1.05 -1.62
CA GLY A 39 0.13 -0.21 -1.82
C GLY A 39 0.30 0.10 -3.30
N VAL A 40 0.28 1.37 -3.70
CA VAL A 40 0.44 1.76 -5.11
C VAL A 40 1.68 2.63 -5.25
N ALA A 41 2.56 2.26 -6.18
CA ALA A 41 3.73 3.07 -6.55
C ALA A 41 3.73 3.34 -8.05
N PHE A 42 4.01 4.58 -8.44
CA PHE A 42 4.04 4.97 -9.85
C PHE A 42 5.26 5.83 -10.17
N CYS A 43 5.77 5.69 -11.39
CA CYS A 43 6.82 6.53 -11.94
C CYS A 43 6.52 6.78 -13.42
N GLY A 44 6.02 7.98 -13.72
CA GLY A 44 5.59 8.37 -15.07
C GLY A 44 4.44 7.50 -15.58
N LYS A 45 4.68 6.75 -16.66
CA LYS A 45 3.71 5.82 -17.28
C LYS A 45 3.72 4.40 -16.69
N ARG A 46 4.57 4.13 -15.67
CA ARG A 46 4.69 2.80 -15.05
C ARG A 46 4.04 2.83 -13.67
N VAL A 47 3.23 1.82 -13.39
CA VAL A 47 2.53 1.64 -12.12
C VAL A 47 2.76 0.21 -11.61
N GLU A 48 3.03 0.09 -10.32
CA GLU A 48 3.09 -1.18 -9.59
C GLU A 48 2.08 -1.12 -8.45
N VAL A 49 1.35 -2.20 -8.28
CA VAL A 49 0.31 -2.33 -7.24
C VAL A 49 0.64 -3.57 -6.42
N ALA A 50 0.82 -3.39 -5.12
CA ALA A 50 0.94 -4.43 -4.12
C ALA A 50 -0.40 -4.61 -3.41
N VAL A 51 -0.89 -5.84 -3.40
CA VAL A 51 -2.09 -6.26 -2.68
C VAL A 51 -1.66 -7.21 -1.57
N GLY A 52 -2.25 -7.11 -0.38
CA GLY A 52 -1.92 -7.94 0.77
C GLY A 52 -3.07 -8.09 1.76
#